data_AF-A0A1Q8YJR8-F1
#
_entry.id   AF-A0A1Q8YJR8-F1
#
_cell.length_a   1.000
_cell.length_b   1.000
_cell.length_c   1.000
_cell.angle_alpha   90.00
_cell.angle_beta   90.00
_cell.angle_gamma   90.00
#
_symmetry.space_group_name_H-M   'P 1'
#
loop_
_entity.id
_entity.type
_entity.pdbx_description
1 polymer ?
#
loop_
_entity_poly.entity_id
_entity_poly.type
_entity_poly.pdbx_seq_one_letter_code
_entity_poly.pdbx_strand_id
1 'polypeptide(L)'
;MLADPKGLIGVRPHLTPHLTPLNAVCPRLTDKMAMKIGSKYKFSEVQARHWVQFANDAQLSPAQAKKRLLDIAKRLPDLARSTQAALEAQGNGHPTLGQIATLIDQRCTLTIRRLKATEVFAAAAARVAAMRCCIDAPPTRWHAMPFW
;
A
#
# COMPACT_ATOMS: atom_id res chain seq x y z
N MET A 1 47.19 0.82 -23.85
CA MET A 1 46.29 -0.17 -24.49
C MET A 1 46.58 -1.48 -23.74
N LEU A 2 45.82 -1.89 -22.73
CA LEU A 2 44.39 -2.20 -22.71
C LEU A 2 43.78 -1.89 -21.33
N ALA A 3 42.52 -1.46 -21.34
CA ALA A 3 41.68 -1.34 -20.17
C ALA A 3 41.24 -2.74 -19.70
N ASP A 4 41.28 -2.96 -18.39
CA ASP A 4 40.76 -4.16 -17.73
C ASP A 4 39.30 -3.90 -17.30
N PRO A 5 38.29 -4.61 -17.85
CA PRO A 5 36.89 -4.33 -17.55
C PRO A 5 36.34 -5.40 -16.61
N LYS A 6 36.29 -5.10 -15.30
CA LYS A 6 35.24 -5.47 -14.32
C LYS A 6 35.77 -5.46 -12.89
N GLY A 7 35.30 -4.50 -12.11
CA GLY A 7 35.56 -4.43 -10.67
C GLY A 7 34.44 -3.76 -9.88
N LEU A 8 33.17 -3.86 -10.31
CA LEU A 8 32.02 -3.46 -9.48
C LEU A 8 31.51 -4.70 -8.73
N ILE A 9 32.16 -4.95 -7.61
CA ILE A 9 31.82 -5.94 -6.60
C ILE A 9 30.47 -5.56 -5.95
N GLY A 10 29.40 -6.25 -6.37
CA GLY A 10 28.37 -6.80 -5.48
C GLY A 10 27.73 -5.93 -4.39
N VAL A 11 27.46 -4.64 -4.60
CA VAL A 11 26.58 -3.91 -3.67
C VAL A 11 25.13 -4.35 -3.93
N ARG A 12 24.57 -5.18 -3.04
CA ARG A 12 23.12 -5.44 -3.04
C ARG A 12 22.42 -4.09 -2.85
N PRO A 13 21.63 -3.60 -3.82
CA PRO A 13 20.90 -2.36 -3.63
C PRO A 13 19.94 -2.58 -2.46
N HIS A 14 20.19 -1.87 -1.37
CA HIS A 14 19.31 -1.84 -0.21
C HIS A 14 18.47 -0.58 -0.31
N LEU A 15 17.19 -0.69 0.03
CA LEU A 15 16.34 0.48 0.11
C LEU A 15 16.86 1.35 1.24
N THR A 16 17.26 2.58 0.90
CA THR A 16 17.64 3.59 1.88
C THR A 16 16.39 4.05 2.65
N PRO A 17 16.55 4.58 3.88
CA PRO A 17 15.44 5.14 4.63
C PRO A 17 14.72 6.21 3.80
N HIS A 18 13.44 6.00 3.55
CA HIS A 18 12.64 6.93 2.76
C HIS A 18 12.05 8.02 3.65
N LEU A 19 12.55 9.25 3.51
CA LEU A 19 11.93 10.44 4.09
C LEU A 19 10.96 11.03 3.04
N THR A 20 9.66 10.78 3.20
CA THR A 20 8.63 11.44 2.37
C THR A 20 8.01 12.63 3.12
N PRO A 21 7.82 13.79 2.48
CA PRO A 21 6.97 14.84 3.02
C PRO A 21 5.50 14.41 3.07
N LEU A 22 4.81 14.72 4.18
CA LEU A 22 3.38 14.44 4.40
C LEU A 22 2.52 15.51 3.71
N ASN A 23 1.85 15.15 2.62
CA ASN A 23 0.98 16.06 1.87
C ASN A 23 -0.42 16.27 2.50
N ALA A 24 -0.88 15.31 3.29
CA ALA A 24 -2.29 15.20 3.65
C ALA A 24 -2.81 16.22 4.67
N VAL A 25 -1.94 16.97 5.33
CA VAL A 25 -2.31 17.99 6.34
C VAL A 25 -2.13 19.41 5.83
N CYS A 26 -1.60 19.58 4.61
CA CYS A 26 -1.46 20.88 3.98
C CYS A 26 -2.71 21.19 3.13
N PRO A 27 -3.57 22.16 3.51
CA PRO A 27 -4.80 22.48 2.79
C PRO A 27 -4.56 23.03 1.36
N ARG A 28 -3.34 23.46 1.06
CA ARG A 28 -2.91 23.94 -0.26
C ARG A 28 -2.36 22.83 -1.17
N LEU A 29 -2.21 21.59 -0.67
CA LEU A 29 -1.74 20.46 -1.47
C LEU A 29 -2.89 19.56 -1.94
N THR A 30 -2.67 18.90 -3.07
CA THR A 30 -3.63 17.92 -3.60
C THR A 30 -3.81 16.72 -2.65
N ASP A 31 -5.04 16.22 -2.57
CA ASP A 31 -5.41 14.99 -1.86
C ASP A 31 -4.93 13.70 -2.56
N LYS A 32 -4.26 13.83 -3.72
CA LYS A 32 -3.72 12.72 -4.49
C LYS A 32 -2.41 12.21 -3.89
N MET A 33 -2.34 10.89 -3.74
CA MET A 33 -1.09 10.18 -3.42
C MET A 33 -0.13 10.27 -4.61
N ALA A 34 1.17 10.31 -4.33
CA ALA A 34 2.21 10.36 -5.36
C ALA A 34 2.18 9.11 -6.27
N MET A 35 1.87 7.94 -5.70
CA MET A 35 1.71 6.69 -6.42
C MET A 35 0.29 6.12 -6.23
N LYS A 36 -0.20 5.40 -7.25
CA LYS A 36 -1.48 4.69 -7.17
C LYS A 36 -1.37 3.48 -6.24
N ILE A 37 -2.50 3.15 -5.62
CA ILE A 37 -2.74 1.82 -5.04
C ILE A 37 -3.80 1.14 -5.90
N GLY A 38 -3.40 0.09 -6.63
CA GLY A 38 -4.19 -0.47 -7.72
C GLY A 38 -4.52 0.63 -8.74
N SER A 39 -5.81 0.90 -8.95
CA SER A 39 -6.27 1.93 -9.88
C SER A 39 -6.50 3.33 -9.28
N LYS A 40 -6.23 3.55 -7.98
CA LYS A 40 -6.67 4.76 -7.25
C LYS A 40 -5.53 5.68 -6.79
N TYR A 41 -5.71 6.99 -7.03
CA TYR A 41 -4.83 8.06 -6.54
C TYR A 41 -5.30 8.68 -5.21
N LYS A 42 -6.60 8.62 -4.91
CA LYS A 42 -7.17 9.17 -3.67
C LYS A 42 -7.35 8.07 -2.64
N PHE A 43 -6.85 8.30 -1.43
CA PHE A 43 -6.95 7.33 -0.34
C PHE A 43 -8.41 6.97 0.01
N SER A 44 -9.32 7.95 -0.02
CA SER A 44 -10.75 7.76 0.27
C SER A 44 -11.40 6.72 -0.65
N GLU A 45 -10.92 6.58 -1.89
CA GLU A 45 -11.41 5.65 -2.91
C GLU A 45 -10.81 4.23 -2.80
N VAL A 46 -9.75 4.05 -2.01
CA VAL A 46 -9.05 2.76 -1.90
C VAL A 46 -9.91 1.74 -1.15
N GLN A 47 -10.21 0.60 -1.78
CA GLN A 47 -11.01 -0.48 -1.21
C GLN A 47 -10.17 -1.77 -1.20
N ALA A 48 -10.68 -2.83 -0.54
CA ALA A 48 -10.03 -4.13 -0.47
C ALA A 48 -9.53 -4.64 -1.85
N ARG A 49 -10.37 -4.52 -2.89
CA ARG A 49 -10.00 -4.93 -4.26
C ARG A 49 -8.78 -4.21 -4.85
N HIS A 50 -8.55 -2.95 -4.49
CA HIS A 50 -7.42 -2.18 -5.00
C HIS A 50 -6.11 -2.64 -4.34
N TRP A 51 -6.17 -3.09 -3.08
CA TRP A 51 -5.04 -3.73 -2.41
C TRP A 51 -4.73 -5.11 -2.97
N VAL A 52 -5.75 -5.88 -3.34
CA VAL A 52 -5.57 -7.15 -4.06
C VAL A 52 -4.91 -6.91 -5.42
N GLN A 53 -5.42 -5.96 -6.19
CA GLN A 53 -4.83 -5.57 -7.48
C GLN A 53 -3.37 -5.17 -7.30
N PHE A 54 -3.09 -4.25 -6.37
CA PHE A 54 -1.73 -3.84 -6.03
C PHE A 54 -0.81 -5.02 -5.69
N ALA A 55 -1.28 -5.95 -4.84
CA ALA A 55 -0.48 -7.11 -4.47
C ALA A 55 -0.15 -7.97 -5.69
N ASN A 56 -1.11 -8.21 -6.57
CA ASN A 56 -0.90 -9.02 -7.78
C ASN A 56 0.02 -8.32 -8.79
N ASP A 57 -0.13 -7.02 -9.00
CA ASP A 57 0.73 -6.21 -9.87
C ASP A 57 2.18 -6.21 -9.35
N ALA A 58 2.34 -6.18 -8.03
CA ALA A 58 3.63 -6.28 -7.34
C ALA A 58 4.14 -7.72 -7.16
N GLN A 59 3.43 -8.73 -7.70
CA GLN A 59 3.76 -10.16 -7.56
C GLN A 59 3.89 -10.64 -6.11
N LEU A 60 3.09 -10.05 -5.21
CA LEU A 60 2.98 -10.41 -3.79
C LEU A 60 1.74 -11.26 -3.54
N SER A 61 1.81 -12.14 -2.54
CA SER A 61 0.61 -12.85 -2.06
C SER A 61 -0.41 -11.85 -1.46
N PRO A 62 -1.66 -11.82 -1.95
CA PRO A 62 -2.70 -10.94 -1.39
C PRO A 62 -2.96 -11.19 0.10
N ALA A 63 -2.84 -12.45 0.55
CA ALA A 63 -3.00 -12.80 1.96
C ALA A 63 -1.88 -12.24 2.83
N GLN A 64 -0.62 -12.35 2.38
CA GLN A 64 0.53 -11.80 3.09
C GLN A 64 0.49 -10.26 3.11
N ALA A 65 0.13 -9.64 1.98
CA ALA A 65 -0.05 -8.19 1.89
C ALA A 65 -1.14 -7.70 2.86
N LYS A 66 -2.31 -8.36 2.89
CA LYS A 66 -3.39 -8.05 3.84
C LYS A 66 -2.91 -8.15 5.29
N LYS A 67 -2.22 -9.24 5.65
CA LYS A 67 -1.70 -9.45 7.01
C LYS A 67 -0.78 -8.30 7.40
N ARG A 68 0.19 -7.96 6.55
CA ARG A 68 1.14 -6.86 6.82
C ARG A 68 0.46 -5.50 6.92
N LEU A 69 -0.49 -5.19 6.05
CA LEU A 69 -1.25 -3.95 6.13
C LEU A 69 -2.06 -3.84 7.43
N LEU A 70 -2.71 -4.92 7.85
CA LEU A 70 -3.45 -4.95 9.10
C LEU A 70 -2.52 -4.78 10.31
N ASP A 71 -1.34 -5.39 10.28
CA ASP A 71 -0.35 -5.25 11.34
C ASP A 71 0.15 -3.79 11.46
N ILE A 72 0.46 -3.15 10.32
CA ILE A 72 0.88 -1.75 10.28
C ILE A 72 -0.25 -0.84 10.76
N ALA A 73 -1.46 -0.99 10.23
CA ALA A 73 -2.59 -0.14 10.57
C ALA A 73 -3.01 -0.25 12.05
N LYS A 74 -2.73 -1.39 12.71
CA LYS A 74 -2.97 -1.53 14.16
C LYS A 74 -1.92 -0.81 15.01
N ARG A 75 -0.65 -0.81 14.60
CA ARG A 75 0.46 -0.25 15.39
C ARG A 75 0.68 1.24 15.17
N LEU A 76 0.38 1.72 13.97
CA LEU A 76 0.70 3.08 13.54
C LEU A 76 0.02 4.18 14.38
N PRO A 77 -1.26 4.06 14.82
CA PRO A 77 -1.89 5.08 15.65
C PRO A 77 -1.19 5.27 17.00
N ASP A 78 -0.78 4.18 17.66
CA ASP A 78 -0.05 4.25 18.93
C ASP A 78 1.33 4.87 18.75
N LEU A 79 2.03 4.49 17.69
CA LEU A 79 3.34 5.08 17.36
C LEU A 79 3.23 6.58 17.03
N ALA A 80 2.16 7.00 16.35
CA ALA A 80 1.92 8.41 16.05
C ALA A 80 1.68 9.22 17.34
N ARG A 81 0.85 8.70 18.26
CA ARG A 81 0.58 9.34 19.56
C ARG A 81 1.83 9.40 20.45
N SER A 82 2.61 8.32 20.52
CA SER A 82 3.85 8.33 21.31
C SER A 82 4.89 9.29 20.73
N THR A 83 4.99 9.36 19.41
CA THR A 83 5.88 10.30 18.72
C THR A 83 5.45 11.75 18.94
N GLN A 84 4.14 12.05 18.87
CA GLN A 84 3.60 13.36 19.20
C GLN A 84 3.97 13.76 20.64
N ALA A 85 3.70 12.89 21.62
CA ALA A 85 4.00 13.17 23.03
C ALA A 85 5.49 13.39 23.27
N ALA A 86 6.36 12.63 22.59
CA ALA A 86 7.81 12.81 22.68
C ALA A 86 8.25 14.17 22.11
N LEU A 87 7.67 14.62 20.99
CA LEU A 87 7.96 15.93 20.41
C LEU A 87 7.47 17.07 21.31
N GLU A 88 6.28 16.92 21.91
CA GLU A 88 5.74 17.88 22.88
C GLU A 88 6.63 18.00 24.12
N ALA A 89 7.10 16.87 24.66
CA ALA A 89 8.03 16.84 25.80
C ALA A 89 9.38 17.50 25.50
N GLN A 90 9.80 17.51 24.23
CA GLN A 90 11.01 18.20 23.76
C GLN A 90 10.78 19.70 23.45
N GLY A 91 9.58 20.23 23.71
CA GLY A 91 9.23 21.61 23.41
C GLY A 91 8.88 21.88 21.94
N ASN A 92 8.78 20.83 21.11
CA ASN A 92 8.43 20.91 19.68
C ASN A 92 6.92 20.73 19.43
N GLY A 93 6.09 21.09 20.41
CA GLY A 93 4.64 20.98 20.30
C GLY A 93 4.08 21.90 19.21
N HIS A 94 3.21 21.35 18.35
CA HIS A 94 2.50 22.14 17.33
C HIS A 94 1.11 21.55 17.09
N PRO A 95 0.04 22.36 16.95
CA PRO A 95 -1.34 21.86 16.77
C PRO A 95 -1.50 20.94 15.55
N THR A 96 -0.69 21.13 14.51
CA THR A 96 -0.66 20.24 13.34
C THR A 96 -0.25 18.80 13.68
N LEU A 97 0.55 18.57 14.73
CA LEU A 97 0.92 17.21 15.14
C LEU A 97 -0.32 16.44 15.61
N GLY A 98 -1.21 17.09 16.37
CA GLY A 98 -2.51 16.52 16.74
C GLY A 98 -3.38 16.21 15.52
N GLN A 99 -3.45 17.11 14.54
CA GLN A 99 -4.18 16.89 13.29
C GLN A 99 -3.61 15.70 12.49
N ILE A 100 -2.28 15.57 12.43
CA ILE A 100 -1.60 14.41 11.80
C ILE A 100 -1.98 13.12 12.52
N ALA A 101 -1.90 13.08 13.85
CA ALA A 101 -2.22 11.90 14.64
C ALA A 101 -3.68 11.47 14.46
N THR A 102 -4.63 12.43 14.49
CA THR A 102 -6.04 12.17 14.19
C THR A 102 -6.24 11.61 12.78
N LEU A 103 -5.58 12.18 11.77
CA LEU A 103 -5.71 11.72 10.39
C LEU A 103 -5.13 10.30 10.21
N ILE A 104 -4.01 10.00 10.87
CA ILE A 104 -3.43 8.65 10.89
C ILE A 104 -4.44 7.65 11.47
N ASP A 105 -5.06 7.98 12.60
CA ASP A 105 -6.05 7.14 13.26
C ASP A 105 -7.26 6.85 12.35
N GLN A 106 -7.84 7.90 11.76
CA GLN A 106 -8.96 7.79 10.81
C GLN A 106 -8.62 6.87 9.62
N ARG A 107 -7.43 7.06 9.02
CA ARG A 107 -6.99 6.25 7.87
C ARG A 107 -6.72 4.80 8.24
N CYS A 108 -6.13 4.56 9.40
CA CYS A 108 -5.89 3.21 9.91
C CYS A 108 -7.21 2.48 10.19
N THR A 109 -8.14 3.13 10.89
CA THR A 109 -9.47 2.61 11.18
C THR A 109 -10.25 2.27 9.91
N LEU A 110 -10.25 3.18 8.92
CA LEU A 110 -10.89 2.95 7.63
C LEU A 110 -10.28 1.75 6.88
N THR A 111 -8.95 1.65 6.89
CA THR A 111 -8.22 0.55 6.23
C THR A 111 -8.56 -0.79 6.88
N ILE A 112 -8.51 -0.87 8.21
CA ILE A 112 -8.85 -2.08 8.96
C ILE A 112 -10.28 -2.52 8.66
N ARG A 113 -11.25 -1.59 8.72
CA ARG A 113 -12.64 -1.88 8.40
C ARG A 113 -12.79 -2.47 7.00
N ARG A 114 -12.16 -1.84 6.00
CA ARG A 114 -12.26 -2.27 4.59
C ARG A 114 -11.58 -3.62 4.35
N LEU A 115 -10.48 -3.93 5.03
CA LEU A 115 -9.75 -5.20 4.88
C LEU A 115 -10.36 -6.36 5.68
N LYS A 116 -11.03 -6.07 6.80
CA LYS A 116 -11.74 -7.07 7.63
C LYS A 116 -13.06 -7.54 7.04
N ALA A 117 -13.59 -6.87 6.02
CA ALA A 117 -14.68 -7.41 5.21
C ALA A 117 -14.18 -8.62 4.41
N THR A 118 -14.05 -9.77 5.09
CA THR A 118 -13.36 -10.98 4.62
C THR A 118 -13.95 -11.48 3.32
N GLU A 119 -15.27 -11.51 3.19
CA GLU A 119 -15.98 -11.87 1.97
C GLU A 119 -15.55 -11.01 0.78
N VAL A 120 -15.45 -9.70 0.97
CA VAL A 120 -15.10 -8.75 -0.10
C VAL A 120 -13.64 -8.89 -0.51
N PHE A 121 -12.73 -9.12 0.44
CA PHE A 121 -11.32 -9.31 0.13
C PHE A 121 -11.04 -10.65 -0.54
N ALA A 122 -11.64 -11.74 -0.03
CA ALA A 122 -11.50 -13.08 -0.60
C ALA A 122 -12.12 -13.14 -2.01
N ALA A 123 -13.33 -12.60 -2.19
CA ALA A 123 -13.95 -12.51 -3.51
C ALA A 123 -13.11 -11.67 -4.48
N ALA A 124 -12.52 -10.55 -4.03
CA ALA A 124 -11.62 -9.78 -4.88
C ALA A 124 -10.36 -10.55 -5.26
N ALA A 125 -9.74 -11.27 -4.31
CA ALA A 125 -8.58 -12.12 -4.58
C ALA A 125 -8.90 -13.22 -5.59
N ALA A 126 -10.01 -13.92 -5.42
CA ALA A 126 -10.47 -14.95 -6.34
C ALA A 126 -10.76 -14.40 -7.75
N ARG A 127 -11.42 -13.23 -7.84
CA ARG A 127 -11.73 -12.59 -9.14
C ARG A 127 -10.48 -12.18 -9.90
N VAL A 128 -9.47 -11.61 -9.22
CA VAL A 128 -8.23 -11.23 -9.90
C VAL A 128 -7.42 -12.47 -10.31
N ALA A 129 -7.40 -13.52 -9.49
CA ALA A 129 -6.78 -14.79 -9.85
C ALA A 129 -7.46 -15.45 -11.07
N ALA A 130 -8.81 -15.44 -11.12
CA ALA A 130 -9.56 -15.96 -12.26
C ALA A 130 -9.30 -15.16 -13.54
N MET A 131 -9.28 -13.83 -13.45
CA MET A 131 -8.98 -12.96 -14.61
C MET A 131 -7.57 -13.19 -15.15
N ARG A 132 -6.59 -13.39 -14.27
CA ARG A 132 -5.22 -13.77 -14.65
C ARG A 132 -5.17 -15.14 -15.33
N CYS A 133 -5.89 -16.14 -14.80
CA CYS A 133 -6.00 -17.47 -15.41
C CYS A 133 -6.58 -17.42 -16.84
N CYS A 134 -7.56 -16.55 -17.10
CA CYS A 134 -8.09 -16.34 -18.45
C CYS A 134 -7.09 -15.68 -19.40
N ILE A 135 -6.24 -14.77 -18.91
CA ILE A 135 -5.20 -14.10 -19.71
C ILE A 135 -4.05 -15.06 -20.03
N ASP A 136 -3.63 -15.86 -19.05
CA ASP A 136 -2.49 -16.78 -19.17
C ASP A 136 -2.88 -18.13 -19.82
N ALA A 137 -4.15 -18.31 -20.21
CA ALA A 137 -4.63 -19.54 -20.85
C ALA A 137 -4.08 -19.70 -22.28
N PRO A 138 -3.59 -20.90 -22.66
CA PRO A 138 -3.10 -21.14 -24.00
C PRO A 138 -4.21 -20.97 -25.07
N PRO A 139 -3.86 -20.53 -26.30
CA PRO A 139 -4.81 -20.23 -27.38
C PRO A 139 -5.69 -21.40 -27.85
N THR A 140 -5.45 -22.62 -27.37
CA THR A 140 -6.25 -23.81 -27.70
C THR A 140 -7.52 -23.96 -26.85
N ARG A 141 -7.71 -23.15 -25.79
CA ARG A 141 -8.85 -23.29 -24.86
C ARG A 141 -10.01 -22.32 -25.10
N TRP A 142 -9.87 -21.36 -26.02
CA TRP A 142 -10.91 -20.36 -26.31
C TRP A 142 -12.15 -20.93 -27.01
N HIS A 143 -12.04 -22.11 -27.62
CA HIS A 143 -13.16 -22.81 -28.27
C HIS A 143 -14.06 -23.62 -27.31
N ALA A 144 -13.71 -23.70 -26.02
CA ALA A 144 -14.45 -24.50 -25.03
C ALA A 144 -15.17 -23.65 -23.95
N MET A 145 -15.26 -22.34 -24.14
CA MET A 145 -16.00 -21.45 -23.24
C MET A 145 -17.46 -21.34 -23.72
N PRO A 146 -18.46 -21.70 -22.90
CA PRO A 146 -19.83 -21.32 -23.20
C PRO A 146 -19.92 -19.80 -23.06
N PHE A 147 -20.15 -19.11 -24.17
CA PHE A 147 -20.74 -17.78 -24.10
C PHE A 147 -22.14 -17.97 -23.50
N TRP A 148 -22.28 -17.65 -22.21
CA TRP A 148 -23.44 -17.10 -21.48
C TRP A 148 -23.26 -17.32 -19.97
#